data_AF-A0A177LN86-F1
#
_entry.id   AF-A0A177LN86-F1
#
_cell.length_a   1.000
_cell.length_b   1.000
_cell.length_c   1.000
_cell.angle_alpha   90.00
_cell.angle_beta   90.00
_cell.angle_gamma   90.00
#
_symmetry.space_group_name_H-M   'P 1'
#
loop_
_entity.id
_entity.type
_entity.pdbx_description
1 polymer ?
#
loop_
_entity_poly.entity_id
_entity_poly.type
_entity_poly.pdbx_seq_one_letter_code
_entity_poly.pdbx_strand_id
1 'polypeptide(L)' 'MDNILITPKNEKQLHLLKLLLEEMKIQFRYEKDETEPINTELEKKINEARKEKKEGKLLTIDPKSIWESI' A
#
# COMPACT_ATOMS: atom_id res chain seq x y z
N MET A 1 20.95 -8.01 -27.45
CA MET A 1 20.39 -6.68 -27.14
C MET A 1 20.35 -6.56 -25.64
N ASP A 2 20.81 -5.44 -25.12
CA ASP A 2 20.87 -5.19 -23.68
C ASP A 2 19.53 -4.63 -23.20
N ASN A 3 19.12 -5.05 -22.00
CA ASN A 3 17.88 -4.59 -21.37
C ASN A 3 18.19 -3.48 -20.37
N ILE A 4 17.28 -2.50 -20.26
CA ILE A 4 17.38 -1.41 -19.29
C ILE A 4 16.27 -1.59 -18.26
N LEU A 5 16.63 -1.53 -16.97
CA LEU A 5 15.69 -1.48 -15.85
C LEU A 5 15.55 -0.03 -15.38
N ILE A 6 14.30 0.44 -15.26
CA ILE A 6 14.00 1.82 -14.86
C ILE A 6 13.08 1.79 -13.64
N THR A 7 13.55 2.36 -12.53
CA THR A 7 12.80 2.44 -11.27
C THR A 7 12.45 3.90 -10.96
N PRO A 8 11.23 4.38 -11.28
CA PRO A 8 10.80 5.73 -10.96
C PRO A 8 10.67 5.93 -9.45
N LYS A 9 11.08 7.09 -8.94
CA LYS A 9 11.05 7.40 -7.49
C LYS A 9 9.74 8.05 -7.02
N ASN A 10 8.87 8.44 -7.94
CA ASN A 10 7.58 9.05 -7.64
C ASN A 10 6.59 8.86 -8.81
N GLU A 11 5.31 9.13 -8.51
CA GLU A 11 4.21 8.97 -9.48
C GLU A 11 4.36 9.85 -10.72
N LYS A 12 4.90 11.07 -10.57
CA LYS A 12 5.10 12.00 -11.69
C LYS A 12 6.11 11.46 -12.70
N GLN A 13 7.22 10.89 -12.21
CA GLN A 13 8.25 10.27 -13.04
C GLN A 13 7.70 9.03 -13.76
N LEU A 14 6.95 8.18 -13.05
CA LEU A 14 6.31 7.02 -13.66
C LEU A 14 5.36 7.43 -14.79
N HIS A 15 4.52 8.44 -14.54
CA HIS A 15 3.56 8.93 -15.54
C HIS A 15 4.26 9.49 -16.79
N LEU A 16 5.32 10.29 -16.60
CA LEU A 16 6.08 10.85 -17.70
C LEU A 16 6.81 9.77 -18.52
N LEU A 17 7.42 8.79 -17.85
CA LEU A 17 8.07 7.65 -18.52
C LEU A 17 7.06 6.83 -19.33
N LYS A 18 5.86 6.61 -18.78
CA LYS A 18 4.79 5.89 -19.48
C LYS A 18 4.42 6.59 -20.79
N LEU A 19 4.14 7.89 -20.74
CA LEU A 19 3.77 8.66 -21.93
C LEU A 19 4.89 8.66 -22.98
N LEU A 20 6.14 8.82 -22.55
CA LEU A 20 7.31 8.82 -23.44
C LEU A 20 7.49 7.47 -24.14
N LEU A 21 7.40 6.37 -23.39
CA LEU A 21 7.56 5.01 -23.93
C LEU A 21 6.41 4.64 -24.87
N GLU A 22 5.17 5.07 -24.56
CA GLU A 22 4.00 4.88 -25.42
C GLU A 22 4.14 5.65 -26.75
N GLU A 23 4.55 6.92 -26.71
CA GLU A 23 4.76 7.75 -27.91
C GLU A 23 5.84 7.16 -28.82
N MET A 24 6.91 6.63 -28.22
CA MET A 24 7.99 5.96 -28.95
C MET A 24 7.64 4.55 -29.43
N LYS A 25 6.44 4.04 -29.10
CA LYS A 25 5.98 2.67 -29.38
C LYS A 25 6.93 1.60 -28.85
N ILE A 26 7.61 1.88 -27.73
CA ILE A 26 8.49 0.94 -27.06
C ILE A 26 7.64 0.02 -26.20
N GLN A 27 7.87 -1.29 -26.30
CA GLN A 27 7.22 -2.24 -25.40
C GLN A 27 7.89 -2.20 -24.03
N PHE A 28 7.09 -2.01 -22.99
CA PHE A 28 7.55 -2.02 -21.60
C PHE A 28 6.65 -2.90 -20.74
N ARG A 29 7.17 -3.34 -19.59
CA ARG A 29 6.46 -4.16 -18.61
C ARG A 29 6.55 -3.50 -17.25
N TYR A 30 5.50 -3.68 -16.46
CA TYR A 30 5.49 -3.28 -15.07
C TYR A 30 5.94 -4.47 -14.23
N GLU A 31 7.00 -4.27 -13.47
CA GLU A 31 7.44 -5.22 -12.46
C GLU A 31 7.24 -4.52 -11.13
N LYS A 32 6.21 -4.97 -10.38
CA LYS A 32 5.97 -4.44 -9.05
C LYS A 32 6.95 -5.15 -8.14
N ASP A 33 7.83 -4.38 -7.50
CA ASP A 33 8.77 -4.94 -6.55
C ASP A 33 7.98 -5.37 -5.32
N GLU A 34 7.67 -6.66 -5.21
CA GLU A 34 7.01 -7.24 -4.03
C GLU A 34 7.88 -7.12 -2.77
N THR A 35 9.14 -6.69 -2.92
CA THR A 35 10.08 -6.44 -1.83
C THR A 35 10.08 -5.00 -1.34
N GLU A 36 9.26 -4.09 -1.89
CA GLU A 36 9.04 -2.79 -1.26
C GLU A 36 8.61 -3.03 0.19
N PRO A 37 9.40 -2.60 1.19
CA PRO A 37 9.08 -2.88 2.57
C PRO A 37 7.78 -2.15 2.86
N ILE A 38 6.69 -2.93 2.98
CA ILE A 38 5.48 -2.45 3.62
C ILE A 38 5.96 -1.82 4.91
N ASN A 39 5.75 -0.50 5.02
CA ASN A 39 6.27 0.32 6.11
C ASN A 39 6.15 -0.47 7.41
N THR A 40 7.27 -0.84 8.03
CA THR A 40 7.33 -1.81 9.13
C THR A 40 6.42 -1.40 10.30
N GLU A 41 6.11 -0.10 10.39
CA GLU A 41 5.13 0.45 11.33
C GLU A 41 3.68 0.02 11.02
N LEU A 42 3.30 -0.05 9.75
CA LEU A 42 1.99 -0.54 9.31
C LEU A 42 1.84 -2.04 9.57
N GLU A 43 2.88 -2.84 9.30
CA GLU A 43 2.84 -4.28 9.60
C GLU A 43 2.68 -4.55 11.10
N LYS A 44 3.38 -3.77 11.95
CA LYS A 44 3.23 -3.83 13.40
C LYS A 44 1.80 -3.49 13.83
N LYS A 45 1.24 -2.38 13.36
CA LYS A 45 -0.15 -1.97 13.66
C LYS A 45 -1.16 -3.03 13.21
N ILE A 46 -0.98 -3.63 12.04
CA ILE A 46 -1.88 -4.68 11.54
C ILE A 46 -1.79 -5.94 12.41
N ASN A 47 -0.58 -6.35 12.81
CA ASN A 47 -0.39 -7.52 13.67
C ASN A 47 -0.91 -7.30 15.09
N GLU A 48 -0.72 -6.10 15.66
CA GLU A 48 -1.31 -5.71 16.95
C GLU A 48 -2.84 -5.76 16.89
N ALA A 49 -3.46 -5.14 15.90
CA ALA A 49 -4.91 -5.18 15.72
C ALA A 49 -5.46 -6.62 15.54
N ARG A 50 -4.74 -7.48 14.80
CA ARG A 50 -5.09 -8.91 14.66
C ARG A 50 -4.99 -9.65 15.99
N LYS A 51 -3.98 -9.33 16.81
CA LYS A 51 -3.78 -9.93 18.13
C LYS A 51 -4.85 -9.48 19.11
N GLU A 52 -5.19 -8.20 19.16
CA GLU A 52 -6.27 -7.66 20.00
C GLU A 52 -7.63 -8.26 19.66
N LYS A 53 -7.93 -8.44 18.36
CA LYS A 53 -9.12 -9.15 17.89
C LYS A 53 -9.13 -10.61 18.36
N LYS A 54 -8.00 -11.31 18.29
CA LYS A 54 -7.88 -12.72 18.72
C LYS A 54 -7.96 -12.87 20.24
N GLU A 55 -7.45 -11.91 20.98
CA GLU A 55 -7.49 -11.86 22.45
C GLU A 55 -8.86 -11.38 22.99
N GLY A 56 -9.81 -10.99 22.12
CA GLY A 56 -11.13 -10.56 22.53
C GLY A 56 -11.15 -9.23 23.30
N LYS A 57 -10.07 -8.44 23.22
CA LYS A 57 -9.92 -7.14 23.89
C LYS A 57 -10.57 -5.98 23.12
N LEU A 58 -11.35 -6.26 22.09
CA LEU A 58 -12.10 -5.23 21.39
C LEU A 58 -13.22 -4.72 22.30
N LEU A 59 -13.14 -3.45 22.68
CA LEU A 59 -14.26 -2.70 23.24
C LEU A 59 -15.34 -2.64 22.16
N THR A 60 -16.31 -3.56 22.24
CA THR A 60 -17.52 -3.48 21.44
C THR A 60 -18.37 -2.39 22.07
N ILE A 61 -18.20 -1.16 21.61
CA ILE A 61 -19.06 -0.07 22.03
C ILE A 61 -20.40 -0.29 21.33
N ASP A 62 -21.44 -0.63 22.10
CA ASP A 62 -22.80 -0.68 21.58
C ASP A 62 -23.25 0.76 21.31
N PRO A 63 -23.52 1.15 20.04
CA PRO A 63 -23.93 2.51 19.73
C PRO A 63 -25.21 2.93 20.47
N LYS A 64 -26.05 2.01 20.96
CA LYS A 64 -27.20 2.37 21.82
C LYS A 64 -26.78 2.88 23.20
N SER A 65 -25.72 2.34 23.78
CA SER A 65 -25.25 2.71 25.13
C SER A 65 -24.58 4.08 25.17
N ILE A 66 -24.06 4.57 24.03
CA ILE A 66 -23.45 5.90 23.91
C ILE A 66 -24.49 7.02 24.15
N TRP A 67 -25.74 6.81 23.74
CA TRP A 67 -26.80 7.82 23.84
C TRP A 67 -27.56 7.81 25.18
N GLU A 68 -27.33 6.83 26.05
CA GLU A 68 -27.95 6.79 27.38
C GLU A 68 -27.22 7.68 28.41
N SER A 69 -26.05 8.22 28.06
CA SER A 69 -25.21 9.06 28.94
C SER A 69 -25.11 10.54 28.51
N ILE A 70 -25.99 11.00 27.61
CA ILE A 70 -26.18 12.43 27.27
C ILE A 70 -27.60 12.82 27.67
#